data_AF-A0A803N5G8-F1
#
_entry.id   AF-A0A803N5G8-F1
#
_cell.length_a   1.000
_cell.length_b   1.000
_cell.length_c   1.000
_cell.angle_alpha   90.00
_cell.angle_beta   90.00
_cell.angle_gamma   90.00
#
_symmetry.space_group_name_H-M   'P 1'
#
loop_
_entity.id
_entity.type
_entity.pdbx_description
1 polymer ?
#
loop_
_entity_poly.entity_id
_entity_poly.type
_entity_poly.pdbx_seq_one_letter_code
_entity_poly.pdbx_strand_id
1 'polypeptide(L)'
;MDAKIGKFFESVGNFFGGGDQIPWCDPDTISGLEREVAEAANSSDEQRSECLMRLSWALVHSRRAEDVQRGIAMVEASLANTSSGPLERREKIYLLGVGYYRSGDFARSRQLVEQCLEIAPDWRQALTLKKNVEDRIARDGVIGIGITATAVGLLVGGIAAAVAHLAAQEAEANCYDPKLTVGKIIQQSL
;
A
#
# COMPACT_ATOMS: atom_id res chain seq x y z
N MET A 1 -14.57 -19.44 8.12
CA MET A 1 -13.46 -18.65 8.70
C MET A 1 -13.53 -17.23 8.21
N ASP A 2 -13.65 -17.03 6.89
CA ASP A 2 -13.87 -15.76 6.18
C ASP A 2 -14.82 -14.76 6.89
N ALA A 3 -16.03 -15.21 7.28
CA ALA A 3 -17.04 -14.33 7.88
C ALA A 3 -16.67 -13.77 9.26
N LYS A 4 -15.78 -14.41 10.04
CA LYS A 4 -15.39 -13.92 11.37
C LYS A 4 -14.30 -12.86 11.30
N ILE A 5 -13.36 -13.05 10.38
CA ILE A 5 -12.27 -12.11 10.14
C ILE A 5 -12.83 -10.86 9.47
N GLY A 6 -13.66 -11.01 8.43
CA GLY A 6 -14.38 -9.89 7.83
C GLY A 6 -15.23 -9.11 8.84
N LYS A 7 -15.96 -9.80 9.72
CA LYS A 7 -16.68 -9.14 10.84
C LYS A 7 -15.76 -8.45 11.84
N PHE A 8 -14.57 -8.99 12.10
CA PHE A 8 -13.59 -8.32 12.96
C PHE A 8 -13.07 -7.05 12.31
N PHE A 9 -12.69 -7.08 11.03
CA PHE A 9 -12.26 -5.90 10.28
C PHE A 9 -13.38 -4.88 10.09
N GLU A 10 -14.61 -5.33 9.87
CA GLU A 10 -15.78 -4.47 9.81
C GLU A 10 -16.09 -3.89 11.18
N SER A 11 -16.04 -4.68 12.26
CA SER A 11 -16.21 -4.22 13.64
C SER A 11 -15.14 -3.20 14.02
N VAL A 12 -13.86 -3.49 13.77
CA VAL A 12 -12.74 -2.56 13.93
C VAL A 12 -12.97 -1.31 13.06
N GLY A 13 -13.33 -1.48 11.78
CA GLY A 13 -13.62 -0.37 10.87
C GLY A 13 -14.79 0.52 11.32
N ASN A 14 -15.83 -0.06 11.94
CA ASN A 14 -17.03 0.63 12.40
C ASN A 14 -16.86 1.22 13.80
N PHE A 15 -16.06 0.58 14.67
CA PHE A 15 -15.77 1.01 16.04
C PHE A 15 -14.80 2.21 16.07
N PHE A 16 -13.95 2.34 15.06
CA PHE A 16 -12.98 3.44 14.97
C PHE A 16 -13.45 4.63 14.10
N GLY A 17 -14.75 4.69 13.78
CA GLY A 17 -15.50 5.92 13.52
C GLY A 17 -15.00 6.85 12.41
N GLY A 18 -15.70 6.84 11.27
CA GLY A 18 -16.11 8.05 10.52
C GLY A 18 -15.07 9.09 10.07
N GLY A 19 -13.77 8.84 10.20
CA GLY A 19 -12.69 9.74 9.83
C GLY A 19 -11.76 9.17 8.76
N ASP A 20 -11.23 10.04 7.91
CA ASP A 20 -10.34 9.72 6.77
C ASP A 20 -8.91 9.29 7.21
N GLN A 21 -8.73 8.83 8.46
CA GLN A 21 -7.43 8.59 9.10
C GLN A 21 -7.27 7.13 9.56
N ILE A 22 -6.06 6.59 9.38
CA ILE A 22 -5.69 5.23 9.78
C ILE A 22 -5.54 5.16 11.31
N PRO A 23 -6.25 4.26 12.02
CA PRO A 23 -6.27 4.22 13.49
C PRO A 23 -4.92 3.81 14.08
N TRP A 24 -4.61 4.21 15.33
CA TRP A 24 -3.43 3.73 16.05
C TRP A 24 -3.84 2.71 17.11
N CYS A 25 -2.98 1.73 17.36
CA CYS A 25 -3.15 0.75 18.43
C CYS A 25 -2.22 1.08 19.61
N ASP A 26 -2.73 0.98 20.83
CA ASP A 26 -1.97 1.20 22.04
C ASP A 26 -1.12 -0.04 22.41
N PRO A 27 0.07 0.15 23.01
CA PRO A 27 0.96 -0.95 23.40
C PRO A 27 0.30 -1.97 24.34
N ASP A 28 -0.58 -1.55 25.24
CA ASP A 28 -1.27 -2.44 26.19
C ASP A 28 -2.17 -3.45 25.47
N THR A 29 -2.82 -3.03 24.38
CA THR A 29 -3.65 -3.89 23.52
C THR A 29 -2.77 -4.93 22.82
N ILE A 30 -1.60 -4.53 22.33
CA ILE A 30 -0.63 -5.43 21.68
C ILE A 30 -0.17 -6.50 22.67
N SER A 31 0.23 -6.11 23.88
CA SER A 31 0.65 -7.06 24.92
C SER A 31 -0.47 -8.03 25.33
N GLY A 32 -1.73 -7.57 25.35
CA GLY A 32 -2.89 -8.44 25.56
C GLY A 32 -3.01 -9.51 24.47
N LEU A 33 -2.93 -9.10 23.20
CA LEU A 33 -3.00 -10.01 22.05
C LEU A 33 -1.81 -10.96 21.97
N GLU A 34 -0.61 -10.53 22.34
CA GLU A 34 0.56 -11.41 22.42
C GLU A 34 0.36 -12.53 23.43
N ARG A 35 -0.26 -12.22 24.57
CA ARG A 35 -0.61 -13.22 25.59
C ARG A 35 -1.66 -14.20 25.07
N GLU A 36 -2.68 -13.70 24.36
CA GLU A 36 -3.70 -14.56 23.73
C GLU A 36 -3.09 -15.49 22.67
N VAL A 37 -2.16 -15.01 21.85
CA VAL A 37 -1.45 -15.85 20.86
C VAL A 37 -0.58 -16.91 21.55
N ALA A 38 0.07 -16.57 22.67
CA ALA A 38 0.84 -17.51 23.46
C ALA A 38 -0.03 -18.61 24.10
N GLU A 39 -1.21 -18.24 24.61
CA GLU A 39 -2.19 -19.19 25.15
C GLU A 39 -2.78 -20.08 24.05
N ALA A 40 -3.08 -19.48 22.89
CA ALA A 40 -3.58 -20.18 21.71
C ALA A 40 -2.52 -21.08 21.04
N ALA A 41 -1.26 -21.09 21.48
CA ALA A 41 -0.23 -21.97 20.94
C ALA A 41 -0.55 -23.46 21.13
N ASN A 42 -1.34 -23.80 22.14
CA ASN A 42 -1.82 -25.17 22.39
C ASN A 42 -3.25 -25.42 21.87
N SER A 43 -3.83 -24.44 21.17
CA SER A 43 -5.20 -24.49 20.64
C SER A 43 -5.22 -24.99 19.19
N SER A 44 -6.41 -25.03 18.56
CA SER A 44 -6.51 -25.46 17.16
C SER A 44 -5.79 -24.50 16.22
N ASP A 45 -5.33 -25.00 15.07
CA ASP A 45 -4.63 -24.20 14.05
C ASP A 45 -5.49 -23.01 13.57
N GLU A 46 -6.81 -23.18 13.54
CA GLU A 46 -7.77 -22.14 13.21
C GLU A 46 -7.78 -21.01 14.24
N GLN A 47 -7.83 -21.36 15.53
CA GLN A 47 -7.84 -20.38 16.61
C GLN A 47 -6.52 -19.61 16.66
N ARG A 48 -5.41 -20.33 16.47
CA ARG A 48 -4.07 -19.74 16.35
C ARG A 48 -4.00 -18.77 15.18
N SER A 49 -4.52 -19.14 14.00
CA SER A 49 -4.55 -18.26 12.82
C SER A 49 -5.37 -16.99 13.05
N GLU A 50 -6.55 -17.11 13.68
CA GLU A 50 -7.37 -15.94 14.02
C GLU A 50 -6.66 -14.99 15.01
N CYS A 51 -6.02 -15.53 16.06
CA CYS A 51 -5.25 -14.72 17.03
C CYS A 51 -4.04 -14.04 16.36
N LEU A 52 -3.32 -14.76 15.48
CA LEU A 52 -2.21 -14.19 14.72
C LEU A 52 -2.70 -13.06 13.80
N MET A 53 -3.84 -13.19 13.15
CA MET A 53 -4.40 -12.12 12.31
C MET A 53 -4.77 -10.88 13.12
N ARG A 54 -5.33 -11.04 14.33
CA ARG A 54 -5.62 -9.92 15.24
C ARG A 54 -4.35 -9.22 15.71
N LEU A 55 -3.33 -10.00 16.09
CA LEU A 55 -2.04 -9.46 16.48
C LEU A 55 -1.35 -8.73 15.30
N SER A 56 -1.42 -9.28 14.09
CA SER A 56 -0.90 -8.65 12.87
C SER A 56 -1.50 -7.28 12.65
N TRP A 57 -2.82 -7.17 12.79
CA TRP A 57 -3.52 -5.89 12.70
C TRP A 57 -3.00 -4.90 13.76
N ALA A 58 -2.92 -5.31 15.02
CA ALA A 58 -2.48 -4.43 16.10
C ALA A 58 -1.02 -3.97 15.91
N LEU A 59 -0.14 -4.87 15.48
CA LEU A 59 1.27 -4.60 15.23
C LEU A 59 1.47 -3.60 14.09
N VAL A 60 0.82 -3.79 12.92
CA VAL A 60 0.94 -2.81 11.83
C VAL A 60 0.30 -1.47 12.20
N HIS A 61 -0.62 -1.44 13.18
CA HIS A 61 -1.20 -0.20 13.71
C HIS A 61 -0.45 0.37 14.94
N SER A 62 0.68 -0.20 15.36
CA SER A 62 1.53 0.31 16.44
C SER A 62 2.26 1.61 16.06
N ARG A 63 2.65 2.39 17.07
CA ARG A 63 3.53 3.58 16.94
C ARG A 63 5.01 3.23 16.84
N ARG A 64 5.41 2.01 17.22
CA ARG A 64 6.81 1.58 17.18
C ARG A 64 7.12 0.95 15.83
N ALA A 65 8.20 1.40 15.20
CA ALA A 65 8.62 0.86 13.90
C ALA A 65 8.95 -0.64 13.98
N GLU A 66 9.51 -1.10 15.10
CA GLU A 66 9.81 -2.52 15.35
C GLU A 66 8.56 -3.39 15.30
N ASP A 67 7.48 -2.95 15.96
CA ASP A 67 6.19 -3.65 15.95
C ASP A 67 5.60 -3.69 14.54
N VAL A 68 5.68 -2.58 13.79
CA VAL A 68 5.17 -2.51 12.42
C VAL A 68 5.92 -3.50 11.52
N GLN A 69 7.25 -3.58 11.60
CA GLN A 69 8.06 -4.53 10.84
C GLN A 69 7.71 -5.98 11.18
N ARG A 70 7.53 -6.29 12.47
CA ARG A 70 7.07 -7.60 12.92
C ARG A 70 5.67 -7.94 12.39
N GLY A 71 4.78 -6.96 12.39
CA GLY A 71 3.44 -7.08 11.81
C GLY A 71 3.47 -7.37 10.31
N ILE A 72 4.30 -6.65 9.54
CA ILE A 72 4.51 -6.88 8.10
C ILE A 72 4.94 -8.32 7.84
N ALA A 73 6.00 -8.79 8.52
CA ALA A 73 6.51 -10.14 8.36
C ALA A 73 5.46 -11.21 8.69
N MET A 74 4.63 -10.97 9.72
CA MET A 74 3.57 -11.89 10.11
C MET A 74 2.41 -11.93 9.12
N VAL A 75 2.04 -10.78 8.53
CA VAL A 75 1.04 -10.70 7.46
C VAL A 75 1.55 -11.40 6.19
N GLU A 76 2.81 -11.20 5.80
CA GLU A 76 3.43 -11.87 4.65
C GLU A 76 3.46 -13.39 4.82
N ALA A 77 3.84 -13.87 6.01
CA ALA A 77 3.79 -15.30 6.33
C ALA A 77 2.36 -15.86 6.26
N SER A 78 1.37 -15.11 6.73
CA SER A 78 -0.05 -15.50 6.65
C SER A 78 -0.59 -15.47 5.22
N LEU A 79 -0.06 -14.60 4.35
CA LEU A 79 -0.43 -14.51 2.93
C LEU A 79 0.11 -15.69 2.12
N ALA A 80 1.28 -16.20 2.49
CA ALA A 80 1.86 -17.41 1.89
C ALA A 80 1.06 -18.69 2.20
N ASN A 81 0.17 -18.65 3.20
CA ASN A 81 -0.74 -19.75 3.49
C ASN A 81 -1.90 -19.81 2.48
N THR A 82 -1.83 -20.80 1.58
CA THR A 82 -2.78 -21.03 0.46
C THR A 82 -4.21 -21.35 0.90
N SER A 83 -4.45 -21.60 2.19
CA SER A 83 -5.78 -21.93 2.72
C SER A 83 -6.75 -20.75 2.83
N SER A 84 -6.34 -19.55 2.42
CA SER A 84 -7.11 -18.31 2.57
C SER A 84 -8.03 -18.05 1.37
N GLY A 85 -9.29 -17.68 1.62
CA GLY A 85 -10.24 -17.29 0.56
C GLY A 85 -9.84 -15.96 -0.13
N PRO A 86 -10.43 -15.64 -1.30
CA PRO A 86 -10.13 -14.39 -2.02
C PRO A 86 -10.39 -13.11 -1.19
N LEU A 87 -11.42 -13.12 -0.33
CA LEU A 87 -11.77 -12.02 0.55
C LEU A 87 -10.75 -11.85 1.68
N GLU A 88 -10.37 -12.94 2.35
CA GLU A 88 -9.33 -12.93 3.38
C GLU A 88 -7.97 -12.50 2.80
N ARG A 89 -7.63 -12.96 1.60
CA ARG A 89 -6.41 -12.52 0.88
C ARG A 89 -6.42 -11.01 0.66
N ARG A 90 -7.55 -10.44 0.23
CA ARG A 90 -7.71 -8.98 0.04
C ARG A 90 -7.45 -8.22 1.34
N GLU A 91 -7.97 -8.70 2.47
CA GLU A 91 -7.78 -8.08 3.79
C GLU A 91 -6.32 -8.13 4.25
N LYS A 92 -5.63 -9.24 4.00
CA LYS A 92 -4.18 -9.38 4.27
C LYS A 92 -3.35 -8.41 3.43
N ILE A 93 -3.66 -8.26 2.13
CA ILE A 93 -2.98 -7.30 1.26
C ILE A 93 -3.20 -5.86 1.75
N TYR A 94 -4.41 -5.52 2.21
CA TYR A 94 -4.69 -4.21 2.78
C TYR A 94 -3.87 -3.94 4.05
N LEU A 95 -3.82 -4.90 4.98
CA LEU A 95 -2.96 -4.80 6.17
C LEU A 95 -1.49 -4.59 5.82
N LEU A 96 -1.01 -5.30 4.80
CA LEU A 96 0.34 -5.17 4.31
C LEU A 96 0.60 -3.76 3.75
N GLY A 97 -0.36 -3.22 2.98
CA GLY A 97 -0.34 -1.83 2.51
C GLY A 97 -0.24 -0.82 3.66
N VAL A 98 -1.01 -1.01 4.73
CA VAL A 98 -0.95 -0.15 5.93
C VAL A 98 0.42 -0.24 6.61
N GLY A 99 0.97 -1.45 6.74
CA GLY A 99 2.30 -1.68 7.29
C GLY A 99 3.37 -0.90 6.52
N TYR A 100 3.38 -1.04 5.19
CA TYR A 100 4.34 -0.32 4.33
C TYR A 100 4.15 1.20 4.35
N TYR A 101 2.90 1.69 4.43
CA TYR A 101 2.64 3.12 4.60
C TYR A 101 3.30 3.66 5.87
N ARG A 102 3.25 2.90 6.97
CA ARG A 102 3.80 3.30 8.26
C ARG A 102 5.30 3.14 8.37
N SER A 103 5.88 2.20 7.64
CA SER A 103 7.34 2.09 7.52
C SER A 103 7.95 3.15 6.59
N GLY A 104 7.12 3.93 5.89
CA GLY A 104 7.55 4.97 4.95
C GLY A 104 7.81 4.47 3.53
N ASP A 105 7.51 3.20 3.23
CA ASP A 105 7.59 2.66 1.86
C ASP A 105 6.26 2.90 1.14
N PHE A 106 6.06 4.16 0.75
CA PHE A 106 4.84 4.60 0.09
C PHE A 106 4.67 3.99 -1.31
N ALA A 107 5.76 3.71 -2.01
CA ALA A 107 5.72 3.09 -3.34
C ALA A 107 5.11 1.69 -3.28
N ARG A 108 5.59 0.86 -2.34
CA ARG A 108 5.08 -0.50 -2.14
C ARG A 108 3.66 -0.49 -1.56
N SER A 109 3.37 0.44 -0.65
CA SER A 109 2.03 0.64 -0.12
C SER A 109 1.01 0.95 -1.23
N ARG A 110 1.35 1.87 -2.17
CA ARG A 110 0.49 2.21 -3.31
C ARG A 110 0.14 0.99 -4.15
N GLN A 111 1.14 0.18 -4.53
CA GLN A 111 0.93 -1.01 -5.36
C GLN A 111 0.01 -2.04 -4.70
N LEU A 112 0.14 -2.23 -3.39
CA LEU A 112 -0.70 -3.17 -2.64
C LEU A 112 -2.16 -2.67 -2.54
N VAL A 113 -2.34 -1.36 -2.34
CA VAL A 113 -3.68 -0.76 -2.27
C VAL A 113 -4.38 -0.79 -3.63
N GLU A 114 -3.65 -0.58 -4.73
CA GLU A 114 -4.20 -0.75 -6.08
C GLU A 114 -4.69 -2.18 -6.32
N GLN A 115 -3.92 -3.19 -5.92
CA GLN A 115 -4.36 -4.59 -5.97
C GLN A 115 -5.61 -4.84 -5.12
N CYS A 116 -5.75 -4.20 -3.96
CA CYS A 116 -6.99 -4.29 -3.18
C CYS A 116 -8.20 -3.72 -3.94
N LEU A 117 -8.02 -2.60 -4.64
CA LEU A 117 -9.06 -1.90 -5.38
C LEU A 117 -9.43 -2.59 -6.70
N GLU A 118 -8.53 -3.36 -7.30
CA GLU A 118 -8.85 -4.24 -8.43
C GLU A 118 -9.86 -5.33 -8.05
N ILE A 119 -9.82 -5.80 -6.79
CA ILE A 119 -10.76 -6.79 -6.26
C ILE A 119 -12.07 -6.14 -5.80
N ALA A 120 -11.99 -4.98 -5.14
CA ALA A 120 -13.14 -4.26 -4.59
C ALA A 120 -12.98 -2.74 -4.78
N PRO A 121 -13.45 -2.18 -5.91
CA PRO A 121 -13.22 -0.78 -6.27
C PRO A 121 -13.96 0.23 -5.37
N ASP A 122 -14.98 -0.20 -4.66
CA ASP A 122 -15.83 0.57 -3.77
C ASP A 122 -15.40 0.50 -2.28
N TRP A 123 -14.26 -0.14 -1.99
CA TRP A 123 -13.76 -0.25 -0.63
C TRP A 123 -13.17 1.06 -0.10
N ARG A 124 -14.00 1.80 0.65
CA ARG A 124 -13.67 3.12 1.20
C ARG A 124 -12.34 3.17 1.96
N GLN A 125 -12.03 2.16 2.78
CA GLN A 125 -10.78 2.14 3.56
C GLN A 125 -9.54 2.07 2.66
N ALA A 126 -9.59 1.31 1.57
CA ALA A 126 -8.52 1.23 0.59
C ALA A 126 -8.39 2.54 -0.20
N LEU A 127 -9.50 3.17 -0.58
CA LEU A 127 -9.49 4.49 -1.24
C LEU A 127 -8.87 5.58 -0.37
N THR A 128 -9.25 5.65 0.91
CA THR A 128 -8.67 6.59 1.87
C THR A 128 -7.17 6.34 2.06
N LEU A 129 -6.74 5.08 2.15
CA LEU A 129 -5.33 4.73 2.24
C LEU A 129 -4.56 5.15 0.98
N LYS A 130 -5.11 4.90 -0.22
CA LYS A 130 -4.51 5.32 -1.50
C LYS A 130 -4.26 6.82 -1.52
N LYS A 131 -5.29 7.61 -1.19
CA LYS A 131 -5.18 9.08 -1.13
C LYS A 131 -4.11 9.52 -0.14
N ASN A 132 -4.07 8.94 1.06
CA ASN A 132 -3.07 9.26 2.08
C ASN A 132 -1.63 8.91 1.62
N VAL A 133 -1.47 7.81 0.88
CA VAL A 133 -0.18 7.41 0.27
C VAL A 133 0.23 8.40 -0.81
N GLU A 134 -0.67 8.74 -1.73
CA GLU A 134 -0.41 9.71 -2.81
C GLU A 134 -0.09 11.11 -2.27
N ASP A 135 -0.82 11.57 -1.25
CA ASP A 135 -0.56 12.84 -0.57
C ASP A 135 0.82 12.86 0.10
N ARG A 136 1.30 11.72 0.62
CA ARG A 136 2.66 11.59 1.19
C ARG A 136 3.72 11.59 0.11
N ILE A 137 3.53 10.81 -0.95
CA ILE A 137 4.45 10.79 -2.10
C ILE A 137 4.55 12.19 -2.72
N ALA A 138 3.43 12.90 -2.87
CA ALA A 138 3.41 14.25 -3.39
C ALA A 138 4.19 15.20 -2.47
N ARG A 139 3.99 15.14 -1.15
CA ARG A 139 4.71 16.00 -0.20
C ARG A 139 6.22 15.72 -0.16
N ASP A 140 6.60 14.44 -0.16
CA ASP A 140 8.01 14.04 -0.12
C ASP A 140 8.69 14.28 -1.48
N GLY A 141 7.95 14.11 -2.59
CA GLY A 141 8.37 14.44 -3.94
C GLY A 141 8.42 15.95 -4.25
N VAL A 142 7.65 16.77 -3.53
CA VAL A 142 7.68 18.25 -3.63
C VAL A 142 9.00 18.84 -3.13
N ILE A 143 9.83 18.07 -2.41
CA ILE A 143 11.22 18.49 -2.10
C ILE A 143 12.13 18.43 -3.35
N GLY A 144 11.72 17.72 -4.42
CA GLY A 144 12.52 17.53 -5.65
C GLY A 144 11.90 18.03 -6.96
N ILE A 145 10.60 18.32 -7.01
CA ILE A 145 9.95 18.84 -8.22
C ILE A 145 9.26 20.14 -7.86
N GLY A 146 9.92 21.26 -8.17
CA GLY A 146 9.25 22.55 -8.23
C GLY A 146 8.03 22.41 -9.14
N ILE A 147 6.84 22.67 -8.59
CA ILE A 147 5.64 22.82 -9.39
C ILE A 147 5.85 24.06 -10.27
N THR A 148 6.44 23.84 -11.45
CA THR A 148 6.40 24.80 -12.54
C THR A 148 4.99 24.81 -13.09
N ALA A 149 4.36 25.97 -12.91
CA ALA A 149 3.08 26.42 -13.42
C ALA A 149 2.60 25.77 -14.73
N THR A 150 1.35 25.30 -14.73
CA THR A 150 0.46 25.32 -15.90
C THR A 150 -0.90 25.85 -15.43
N ALA A 151 -1.02 27.17 -15.34
CA ALA A 151 -1.57 28.05 -16.37
C ALA A 151 -3.10 28.13 -16.31
N VAL A 152 -3.58 29.04 -15.46
CA VAL A 152 -4.85 29.74 -15.70
C VAL A 152 -4.66 30.54 -16.99
N GLY A 153 -5.32 30.13 -18.06
CA GLY A 153 -5.18 30.75 -19.39
C GLY A 153 -6.18 30.23 -20.40
N LEU A 154 -7.46 30.31 -20.05
CA LEU A 154 -8.56 30.14 -21.01
C LEU A 154 -8.49 31.25 -22.08
N LEU A 155 -8.45 30.81 -23.35
CA LEU A 155 -8.99 31.46 -24.54
C LEU A 155 -8.23 32.67 -25.12
N VAL A 156 -7.61 32.49 -26.31
CA VAL A 156 -8.08 33.06 -27.60
C VAL A 156 -7.27 32.44 -28.76
N GLY A 157 -7.98 31.78 -29.71
CA GLY A 157 -7.67 31.88 -31.14
C GLY A 157 -6.72 30.87 -31.81
N GLY A 158 -7.27 29.71 -32.21
CA GLY A 158 -7.08 29.14 -33.56
C GLY A 158 -5.79 28.38 -33.91
N ILE A 159 -5.87 27.04 -33.96
CA ILE A 159 -5.73 26.16 -35.15
C ILE A 159 -5.64 24.72 -34.62
N ALA A 160 -6.49 23.86 -35.16
CA ALA A 160 -6.58 22.45 -34.80
C ALA A 160 -5.35 21.66 -35.27
N ALA A 161 -4.70 20.94 -34.34
CA ALA A 161 -4.00 19.70 -34.64
C ALA A 161 -3.86 18.85 -33.36
N ALA A 162 -4.43 17.65 -33.42
CA ALA A 162 -4.15 16.49 -32.59
C ALA A 162 -4.38 16.58 -31.07
N VAL A 163 -5.54 16.06 -30.67
CA VAL A 163 -5.69 15.26 -29.45
C VAL A 163 -4.65 14.13 -29.48
N ALA A 164 -3.69 14.16 -28.56
CA ALA A 164 -2.88 13.00 -28.21
C ALA A 164 -2.45 13.09 -26.73
N HIS A 165 -3.12 12.28 -25.93
CA HIS A 165 -2.61 11.66 -24.70
C HIS A 165 -2.03 12.55 -23.59
N LEU A 166 -2.90 12.77 -22.60
CA LEU A 166 -2.58 12.50 -21.20
C LEU A 166 -1.69 11.24 -21.07
N ALA A 167 -0.72 11.33 -20.16
CA ALA A 167 -0.03 10.22 -19.53
C ALA A 167 0.91 9.38 -20.42
N ALA A 168 2.17 9.78 -20.46
CA ALA A 168 3.32 8.88 -20.49
C ALA A 168 4.43 9.60 -19.69
N GLN A 169 4.72 9.23 -18.44
CA GLN A 169 5.48 8.04 -18.06
C GLN A 169 6.84 7.97 -18.77
N GLU A 170 7.82 8.63 -18.19
CA GLU A 170 9.22 8.18 -18.20
C GLU A 170 9.62 8.14 -16.72
N ALA A 171 9.51 7.02 -15.99
CA ALA A 171 10.36 5.84 -16.10
C ALA A 171 11.84 6.23 -16.24
N GLU A 172 12.44 6.66 -15.13
CA GLU A 172 13.88 6.53 -14.90
C GLU A 172 14.28 5.09 -15.27
N ALA A 173 15.12 4.93 -16.29
CA ALA A 173 16.56 4.99 -16.11
C ALA A 173 17.04 3.98 -15.05
N ASN A 174 17.00 2.69 -15.41
CA ASN A 174 17.97 1.75 -14.88
C ASN A 174 18.26 0.64 -15.89
N CYS A 175 19.11 0.92 -16.89
CA CYS A 175 20.31 0.13 -17.10
C CYS A 175 21.26 0.88 -18.04
N TYR A 176 22.43 1.16 -17.49
CA TYR A 176 23.61 1.72 -18.11
C TYR A 176 24.32 0.58 -18.88
N ASP A 177 24.40 0.63 -20.21
CA ASP A 177 25.31 -0.21 -21.01
C ASP A 177 26.24 0.69 -21.84
N PRO A 178 27.53 0.84 -21.48
CA PRO A 178 28.45 1.74 -22.15
C PRO A 178 29.18 1.12 -23.37
N LYS A 179 28.61 0.13 -24.09
CA LYS A 179 29.34 -0.52 -25.20
C LYS A 179 28.59 -0.73 -26.52
N LEU A 180 27.87 0.27 -27.06
CA LEU A 180 27.44 0.19 -28.47
C LEU A 180 27.32 1.52 -29.24
N THR A 181 28.22 2.48 -28.97
CA THR A 181 28.28 3.78 -29.69
C THR A 181 29.63 4.00 -30.37
N VAL A 182 30.13 3.01 -31.10
CA VAL A 182 31.34 3.17 -31.96
C VAL A 182 31.10 2.74 -33.42
N GLY A 183 29.91 2.24 -33.77
CA GLY A 183 29.69 1.62 -35.09
C GLY A 183 28.94 2.42 -36.16
N LYS A 184 28.50 3.66 -35.92
CA LYS A 184 27.56 4.36 -36.85
C LYS A 184 27.95 5.78 -37.31
N ILE A 185 29.18 6.23 -37.07
CA ILE A 185 29.61 7.60 -37.46
C ILE A 185 30.51 7.62 -38.72
N ILE A 186 30.80 6.49 -39.38
CA ILE A 186 31.63 6.45 -40.60
C ILE A 186 30.83 6.01 -41.84
N GLN A 187 29.71 6.68 -42.12
CA GLN A 187 29.00 6.52 -43.41
C GLN A 187 28.25 7.80 -43.83
N GLN A 188 28.82 8.97 -43.53
CA GLN A 188 28.28 10.25 -44.03
C GLN A 188 29.34 11.23 -44.56
N SER A 189 30.53 10.75 -44.90
CA SER A 189 31.54 11.54 -45.62
C SER A 189 32.44 10.64 -46.46
N LEU A 190 31.90 10.17 -47.59
CA LEU A 190 32.54 9.94 -48.90
C LEU A 190 31.52 9.37 -49.87
#